data_AF-A0A2H0DLH8-F1
#
_entry.id   AF-A0A2H0DLH8-F1
#
_cell.length_a   1.000
_cell.length_b   1.000
_cell.length_c   1.000
_cell.angle_alpha   90.00
_cell.angle_beta   90.00
_cell.angle_gamma   90.00
#
_symmetry.space_group_name_H-M   'P 1'
#
loop_
_entity.id
_entity.type
_entity.pdbx_description
1 polymer ?
#
loop_
_entity_poly.entity_id
_entity_poly.type
_entity_poly.pdbx_seq_one_letter_code
_entity_poly.pdbx_strand_id
1 'polypeptide(L)' 'MRDHYDFGKMKGEKNPYASRLKQSITIRLDKGTVSYFKGLAAEVGMPYQNLINLYLRDCAVHHKRLAMKWSA' A
#
# COMPACT_ATOMS: atom_id res chain seq x y z
N MET A 1 18.87 -11.32 -28.53
CA MET A 1 18.48 -11.91 -27.23
C MET A 1 19.09 -13.30 -27.17
N ARG A 2 19.56 -13.82 -26.02
CA ARG A 2 20.12 -15.18 -25.97
C ARG A 2 18.99 -16.21 -26.04
N ASP A 3 19.20 -17.29 -26.79
CA ASP A 3 18.22 -18.36 -27.01
C ASP A 3 18.00 -19.23 -25.76
N HIS A 4 18.99 -19.31 -24.86
CA HIS A 4 18.88 -20.05 -23.61
C HIS A 4 19.71 -19.43 -22.49
N TYR A 5 19.13 -19.38 -21.29
CA TYR A 5 19.81 -18.96 -20.06
C TYR A 5 19.94 -20.17 -19.13
N ASP A 6 21.17 -20.50 -18.72
CA ASP A 6 21.46 -21.55 -17.74
C ASP A 6 21.42 -20.95 -16.32
N PHE A 7 20.23 -20.96 -15.72
CA PHE A 7 19.99 -20.44 -14.38
C PHE A 7 20.63 -21.29 -13.25
N GLY A 8 21.13 -22.50 -13.56
CA GLY A 8 21.78 -23.37 -12.58
C GLY A 8 23.22 -22.97 -12.25
N LYS A 9 23.91 -22.27 -13.17
CA LYS A 9 25.29 -21.78 -12.99
C LYS A 9 25.38 -20.28 -12.67
N MET A 10 24.26 -19.57 -12.71
CA MET A 10 24.23 -18.15 -12.35
C MET A 10 24.32 -17.97 -10.83
N LYS A 11 25.27 -17.15 -10.37
CA LYS A 11 25.20 -16.57 -9.02
C LYS A 11 23.98 -15.64 -8.99
N GLY A 12 22.90 -16.10 -8.38
CA GLY A 12 21.69 -15.30 -8.21
C GLY A 12 21.97 -14.12 -7.28
N GLU A 13 21.94 -12.90 -7.81
CA GLU A 13 21.92 -11.69 -6.99
C GLU A 13 20.50 -11.47 -6.47
N LYS A 14 20.36 -11.34 -5.15
CA LYS A 14 19.07 -11.05 -4.52
C LYS A 14 18.61 -9.66 -4.98
N ASN A 15 17.37 -9.57 -5.48
CA ASN A 15 16.82 -8.29 -5.91
C ASN A 15 16.90 -7.25 -4.76
N PRO A 16 17.67 -6.16 -4.91
CA PRO A 16 17.85 -5.17 -3.86
C PRO A 16 16.56 -4.39 -3.54
N TYR A 17 15.56 -4.47 -4.42
CA TYR A 17 14.24 -3.85 -4.26
C TYR A 17 13.19 -4.77 -3.64
N ALA A 18 13.54 -6.02 -3.34
CA ALA A 18 12.61 -6.98 -2.76
C ALA A 18 11.99 -6.48 -1.45
N SER A 19 12.74 -5.72 -0.65
CA SER A 19 12.26 -5.09 0.59
C SER A 19 11.28 -3.93 0.37
N ARG A 20 11.23 -3.38 -0.85
CA ARG A 20 10.34 -2.26 -1.22
C ARG A 20 9.05 -2.73 -1.87
N LEU A 21 8.89 -4.05 -2.07
CA LEU A 21 7.67 -4.62 -2.63
C LEU A 21 6.52 -4.39 -1.66
N LYS A 22 5.38 -3.92 -2.20
CA LYS A 22 4.15 -3.78 -1.43
C LYS A 22 3.70 -5.17 -1.00
N GLN A 23 3.45 -5.35 0.29
CA GLN A 23 2.77 -6.55 0.78
C GLN A 23 1.28 -6.42 0.49
N SER A 24 0.72 -7.41 -0.22
CA SER A 24 -0.73 -7.50 -0.42
C SER A 24 -1.38 -7.96 0.90
N ILE A 25 -2.25 -7.12 1.46
CA ILE A 25 -2.97 -7.42 2.70
C ILE A 25 -4.47 -7.18 2.50
N THR A 26 -5.28 -7.98 3.19
CA THR A 26 -6.74 -7.80 3.25
C THR A 26 -7.08 -7.03 4.52
N ILE A 27 -7.61 -5.82 4.38
CA ILE A 27 -8.07 -4.99 5.51
C ILE A 27 -9.59 -4.92 5.48
N ARG A 28 -10.24 -5.13 6.63
CA ARG A 28 -11.68 -4.88 6.78
C ARG A 28 -11.90 -3.39 7.02
N LEU A 29 -12.67 -2.75 6.16
CA LEU A 29 -13.06 -1.35 6.25
C LEU A 29 -14.59 -1.26 6.24
N ASP A 30 -15.14 -0.28 6.92
CA ASP A 30 -16.57 0.00 6.85
C ASP A 30 -16.96 0.55 5.47
N LYS A 31 -18.23 0.39 5.11
CA LYS A 31 -18.74 0.83 3.79
C LYS A 31 -18.62 2.35 3.61
N GLY A 32 -18.74 3.12 4.69
CA GLY A 32 -18.66 4.59 4.65
C GLY A 32 -17.27 5.07 4.26
N THR A 33 -16.24 4.54 4.93
CA THR A 33 -14.83 4.81 4.62
C THR A 33 -14.50 4.47 3.17
N VAL A 34 -14.93 3.29 2.69
CA VAL A 34 -14.69 2.90 1.29
C VAL A 34 -15.38 3.88 0.32
N SER A 35 -16.61 4.30 0.61
CA SER A 35 -17.34 5.25 -0.22
C SER A 35 -16.65 6.62 -0.28
N TYR A 36 -16.19 7.12 0.87
CA TYR A 36 -15.45 8.37 0.99
C TYR A 36 -14.19 8.37 0.12
N PHE A 37 -13.34 7.34 0.26
CA PHE A 37 -12.10 7.25 -0.53
C PHE A 37 -12.35 7.01 -2.01
N LYS A 38 -13.49 6.41 -2.40
CA LYS A 38 -13.88 6.31 -3.82
C LYS A 38 -14.26 7.66 -4.42
N GLY A 39 -14.95 8.52 -3.67
CA GLY A 39 -15.23 9.90 -4.09
C GLY A 39 -13.94 10.68 -4.28
N LEU A 40 -13.07 10.64 -3.26
CA LEU A 40 -11.76 11.32 -3.31
C LEU A 40 -10.87 10.79 -4.46
N ALA A 41 -10.92 9.49 -4.73
CA ALA A 41 -10.23 8.88 -5.86
C ALA A 41 -10.67 9.43 -7.22
N ALA A 42 -11.97 9.70 -7.38
CA ALA A 42 -12.51 10.26 -8.61
C ALA A 42 -12.03 11.69 -8.86
N GLU A 43 -11.89 12.50 -7.79
CA GLU A 43 -11.39 13.88 -7.88
C GLU A 43 -9.88 13.94 -8.15
N VAL A 44 -9.10 13.09 -7.47
CA VAL A 44 -7.63 13.11 -7.55
C VAL A 44 -7.10 12.31 -8.75
N GLY A 45 -7.93 11.47 -9.37
CA GLY A 45 -7.55 10.61 -10.49
C GLY A 45 -6.62 9.45 -10.10
N MET A 46 -6.69 8.99 -8.84
CA MET A 46 -5.85 7.92 -8.30
C MET A 46 -6.71 6.79 -7.70
N PRO A 47 -6.33 5.50 -7.80
CA PRO A 47 -7.06 4.42 -7.15
C PRO A 47 -7.25 4.64 -5.64
N TYR A 48 -8.46 4.40 -5.13
CA TYR A 48 -8.79 4.61 -3.72
C TYR A 48 -7.91 3.79 -2.77
N GLN A 49 -7.43 2.60 -3.18
CA GLN A 49 -6.51 1.79 -2.39
C GLN A 49 -5.15 2.47 -2.20
N ASN A 50 -4.66 3.18 -3.22
CA ASN A 50 -3.42 3.94 -3.11
C ASN A 50 -3.60 5.12 -2.16
N LEU A 51 -4.73 5.83 -2.24
CA LEU A 51 -5.05 6.92 -1.31
C LEU A 51 -5.11 6.44 0.13
N ILE A 52 -5.82 5.35 0.41
CA ILE A 52 -5.87 4.76 1.76
C ILE A 52 -4.45 4.48 2.27
N ASN A 53 -3.61 3.86 1.46
CA ASN A 53 -2.23 3.56 1.85
C ASN A 53 -1.40 4.83 2.10
N LEU A 54 -1.57 5.88 1.29
CA LEU A 54 -0.88 7.16 1.49
C LEU A 54 -1.31 7.84 2.79
N TYR A 55 -2.61 7.86 3.09
CA TYR A 55 -3.13 8.40 4.35
C TYR A 55 -2.63 7.61 5.57
N LEU A 56 -2.59 6.27 5.49
CA LEU A 56 -2.04 5.44 6.56
C LEU A 56 -0.54 5.71 6.77
N ARG A 57 0.22 5.88 5.68
CA ARG A 57 1.64 6.26 5.75
C ARG A 57 1.81 7.63 6.39
N ASP A 58 1.00 8.61 5.99
CA ASP A 58 1.01 9.96 6.56
C ASP A 58 0.73 9.91 8.08
N CYS A 59 -0.29 9.15 8.50
CA CYS A 59 -0.58 8.92 9.92
C CYS A 59 0.61 8.32 10.68
N ALA A 60 1.33 7.37 10.08
CA ALA A 60 2.51 6.76 10.70
C ALA A 60 3.69 7.74 10.80
N VAL A 61 3.95 8.51 9.73
CA VAL A 61 5.04 9.51 9.68
C VAL A 61 4.80 10.63 10.68
N HIS A 62 3.57 11.10 10.80
CA HIS A 62 3.20 12.18 11.72
C HIS A 62 2.83 11.70 13.12
N HIS A 63 2.97 10.39 13.40
CA HIS A 63 2.58 9.77 14.67
C HIS A 63 1.18 10.19 15.14
N LYS A 64 0.23 10.31 14.19
CA LYS A 64 -1.15 10.71 14.50
C LYS A 64 -1.78 9.63 15.38
N ARG A 65 -2.17 10.02 16.59
CA ARG A 65 -2.88 9.14 17.54
C ARG A 65 -4.37 9.42 17.43
N LEU A 66 -5.17 8.34 17.40
CA LEU A 66 -6.61 8.47 17.43
C LEU A 66 -7.03 9.06 18.78
N ALA A 67 -7.62 10.26 18.76
CA ALA A 67 -8.22 10.85 19.96
C ALA A 67 -9.54 10.13 20.24
N MET A 68 -9.48 9.05 21.02
CA MET A 68 -10.67 8.35 21.50
C MET A 68 -11.37 9.18 22.59
N LYS A 69 -12.14 10.19 22.19
CA LYS A 69 -13.18 10.74 23.06
C LYS A 69 -14.40 9.82 22.97
N TRP A 70 -14.45 8.83 23.85
CA TRP A 70 -15.69 8.11 24.12
C TRP A 70 -16.59 9.07 24.89
N SER A 71 -17.59 9.66 24.23
CA SER A 71 -18.76 10.17 24.94
C SER A 71 -19.55 8.97 25.41
N ALA A 72 -19.64 8.82 26.74
CA ALA A 72 -20.45 7.81 27.42
C ALA A 72 -21.94 7.97 27.11
#